data_AF-A0A7V8DDN9-F1
#
_entry.id   AF-A0A7V8DDN9-F1
#
_cell.length_a   1.000
_cell.length_b   1.000
_cell.length_c   1.000
_cell.angle_alpha   90.00
_cell.angle_beta   90.00
_cell.angle_gamma   90.00
#
_symmetry.space_group_name_H-M   'P 1'
#
loop_
_entity.id
_entity.type
_entity.pdbx_description
1 polymer ?
#
loop_
_entity_poly.entity_id
_entity_poly.type
_entity_poly.pdbx_seq_one_letter_code
_entity_poly.pdbx_strand_id
1 'polypeptide(L)'
;MSHSQKYIEELDKQFQSGHAKEHAYRPALKTFLESLLEGVLAINEPKQQKWGSPDYVVTKKRKSEAIPVGYIEAKDIDVNLDKIEDTEQLKRYNEGFDNLILTNYREFRFFKYGEKVISISIAEIDDFHAQKKSIKANPDNFGQLEALLLNFVGFMGQTLKSPKELAQKMANKAQMMRGVFKKALDDKESPSQSLAEQHKAFQQILIHDMDTAQFADVYAQTIAYGLFTARLHDTTLEDFSRNEARDLIPKSNPFLRKLFDYVCGADLEEGVKWIVDELCEVYRAADIKAILAGFGKQSGRNQIAQGARGLVHARTRG
;
A
#
# COMPACT_ATOMS: atom_id res chain seq x y z
N MET A 1 -18.94 -23.99 -17.31
CA MET A 1 -17.89 -23.07 -17.79
C MET A 1 -17.27 -22.39 -16.57
N SER A 2 -15.94 -22.34 -16.50
CA SER A 2 -15.20 -21.63 -15.44
C SER A 2 -15.39 -20.12 -15.54
N HIS A 3 -15.05 -19.39 -14.47
CA HIS A 3 -15.13 -17.93 -14.43
C HIS A 3 -14.21 -17.31 -15.49
N SER A 4 -12.97 -17.81 -15.60
CA SER A 4 -12.01 -17.34 -16.60
C SER A 4 -12.47 -17.60 -18.04
N GLN A 5 -13.12 -18.73 -18.32
CA GLN A 5 -13.62 -19.01 -19.67
C GLN A 5 -14.71 -18.02 -20.08
N LYS A 6 -15.69 -17.76 -19.20
CA LYS A 6 -16.73 -16.75 -19.45
C LYS A 6 -16.15 -15.36 -19.61
N TYR A 7 -15.11 -15.04 -18.84
CA TYR A 7 -14.41 -13.77 -18.93
C TYR A 7 -13.75 -13.58 -20.30
N ILE A 8 -13.01 -14.58 -20.80
CA ILE A 8 -12.40 -14.49 -22.14
C ILE A 8 -13.46 -14.41 -23.24
N GLU A 9 -14.56 -15.15 -23.16
CA GLU A 9 -15.66 -15.06 -24.13
C GLU A 9 -16.27 -13.65 -24.20
N GLU A 10 -16.44 -12.98 -23.06
CA GLU A 10 -16.91 -11.59 -23.06
C GLU A 10 -15.85 -10.63 -23.60
N LEU A 11 -14.56 -10.82 -23.27
CA LEU A 11 -13.49 -10.02 -23.87
C LEU A 11 -13.45 -10.15 -25.40
N ASP A 12 -13.51 -11.37 -25.93
CA ASP A 12 -13.49 -11.64 -27.36
C ASP A 12 -14.71 -11.02 -28.06
N LYS A 13 -15.90 -11.17 -27.49
CA LYS A 13 -17.12 -10.54 -27.99
C LYS A 13 -17.00 -9.02 -28.08
N GLN A 14 -16.47 -8.37 -27.04
CA GLN A 14 -16.25 -6.92 -27.04
C GLN A 14 -15.19 -6.52 -28.07
N PHE A 15 -14.09 -7.27 -28.15
CA PHE A 15 -12.99 -7.03 -29.09
C PHE A 15 -13.47 -7.12 -30.55
N GLN A 16 -14.26 -8.15 -30.87
CA GLN A 16 -14.83 -8.36 -32.20
C GLN A 16 -15.88 -7.31 -32.60
N SER A 17 -16.43 -6.55 -31.65
CA SER A 17 -17.40 -5.49 -31.96
C SER A 17 -16.77 -4.31 -32.70
N GLY A 18 -15.45 -4.14 -32.61
CA GLY A 18 -14.70 -3.05 -33.27
C GLY A 18 -14.96 -1.64 -32.71
N HIS A 19 -15.86 -1.49 -31.73
CA HIS A 19 -16.23 -0.22 -31.11
C HIS A 19 -15.71 -0.09 -29.66
N ALA A 20 -14.96 -1.09 -29.18
CA ALA A 20 -14.42 -1.12 -27.83
C ALA A 20 -13.34 -0.05 -27.64
N LYS A 21 -13.66 0.98 -26.85
CA LYS A 21 -12.72 2.01 -26.35
C LYS A 21 -12.11 1.56 -25.00
N GLU A 22 -11.27 2.41 -24.39
CA GLU A 22 -10.53 2.19 -23.14
C GLU A 22 -11.35 1.65 -21.95
N HIS A 23 -12.65 1.94 -21.89
CA HIS A 23 -13.52 1.50 -20.80
C HIS A 23 -14.38 0.27 -21.13
N ALA A 24 -14.35 -0.25 -22.35
CA ALA A 24 -15.28 -1.29 -22.81
C ALA A 24 -15.10 -2.64 -22.08
N TYR A 25 -13.88 -2.96 -21.65
CA TYR A 25 -13.56 -4.23 -20.97
C TYR A 25 -13.73 -4.16 -19.45
N ARG A 26 -13.96 -2.95 -18.91
CA ARG A 26 -14.08 -2.76 -17.45
C ARG A 26 -15.22 -3.56 -16.81
N PRO A 27 -16.44 -3.58 -17.39
CA PRO A 27 -17.53 -4.40 -16.86
C PRO A 27 -17.21 -5.90 -16.83
N ALA A 28 -16.46 -6.41 -17.83
CA ALA A 28 -16.05 -7.80 -17.89
C ALA A 28 -15.08 -8.15 -16.75
N LEU A 29 -14.07 -7.32 -16.50
CA LEU A 29 -13.12 -7.51 -15.39
C LEU A 29 -13.82 -7.43 -14.03
N LYS A 30 -14.70 -6.44 -13.82
CA LYS A 30 -15.50 -6.33 -12.59
C LYS A 30 -16.30 -7.60 -12.33
N THR A 31 -17.05 -8.06 -13.34
CA THR A 31 -17.88 -9.27 -13.24
C THR A 31 -17.03 -10.51 -12.98
N PHE A 32 -15.87 -10.63 -13.61
CA PHE A 32 -14.95 -11.73 -13.38
C PHE A 32 -14.45 -11.75 -11.93
N LEU A 33 -13.97 -10.63 -11.40
CA LEU A 33 -13.49 -10.53 -10.02
C LEU A 33 -14.58 -10.83 -8.99
N GLU A 34 -15.77 -10.23 -9.15
CA GLU A 34 -16.88 -10.38 -8.20
C GLU A 34 -17.53 -11.77 -8.26
N SER A 35 -17.49 -12.45 -9.42
CA SER A 35 -17.99 -13.82 -9.54
C SER A 35 -17.00 -14.86 -9.03
N LEU A 36 -15.69 -14.62 -9.21
CA LEU A 36 -14.64 -15.52 -8.74
C LEU A 36 -14.41 -15.42 -7.23
N LEU A 37 -14.51 -14.20 -6.67
CA LEU A 37 -14.05 -13.91 -5.31
C LEU A 37 -15.23 -13.55 -4.39
N GLU A 38 -15.59 -14.48 -3.50
CA GLU A 38 -16.72 -14.28 -2.59
C GLU A 38 -16.49 -13.10 -1.62
N GLY A 39 -17.52 -12.24 -1.49
CA GLY A 39 -17.51 -11.09 -0.58
C GLY A 39 -16.59 -9.94 -1.01
N VAL A 40 -16.12 -9.96 -2.26
CA VAL A 40 -15.31 -8.92 -2.86
C VAL A 40 -16.18 -8.00 -3.71
N LEU A 41 -15.89 -6.69 -3.65
CA LEU A 41 -16.47 -5.67 -4.51
C LEU A 41 -15.35 -4.97 -5.26
N ALA A 42 -15.44 -4.94 -6.59
CA ALA A 42 -14.50 -4.22 -7.44
C ALA A 42 -15.14 -2.88 -7.85
N ILE A 43 -14.70 -1.80 -7.20
CA ILE A 43 -15.23 -0.46 -7.41
C ILE A 43 -14.39 0.20 -8.51
N ASN A 44 -15.00 0.46 -9.67
CA ASN A 44 -14.38 1.22 -10.76
C ASN A 44 -14.45 2.73 -10.45
N GLU A 45 -13.41 3.47 -10.82
CA GLU A 45 -13.29 4.93 -10.61
C GLU A 45 -13.51 5.36 -9.14
N PRO A 46 -12.63 4.92 -8.23
CA PRO A 46 -12.68 5.38 -6.85
C PRO A 46 -12.51 6.89 -6.75
N LYS A 47 -13.08 7.49 -5.69
CA LYS A 47 -12.79 8.88 -5.31
C LYS A 47 -11.28 9.11 -5.32
N GLN A 48 -10.84 10.24 -5.90
CA GLN A 48 -9.43 10.59 -6.05
C GLN A 48 -8.64 10.34 -4.77
N GLN A 49 -7.62 9.50 -4.88
CA GLN A 49 -6.66 9.29 -3.81
C GLN A 49 -5.42 10.16 -4.05
N LYS A 50 -4.65 10.39 -2.98
CA LYS A 50 -3.48 11.28 -2.99
C LYS A 50 -2.40 10.88 -3.99
N TRP A 51 -2.34 9.61 -4.39
CA TRP A 51 -1.37 9.07 -5.36
C TRP A 51 -1.92 8.96 -6.78
N GLY A 52 -3.18 9.35 -7.01
CA GLY A 52 -3.94 9.13 -8.23
C GLY A 52 -5.12 8.17 -8.01
N SER A 53 -6.03 8.10 -8.98
CA SER A 53 -7.12 7.12 -8.98
C SER A 53 -6.69 5.90 -9.80
N PRO A 54 -6.38 4.76 -9.19
CA PRO A 54 -6.30 3.51 -9.94
C PRO A 54 -7.67 3.19 -10.53
N ASP A 55 -7.72 2.45 -11.63
CA ASP A 55 -8.99 2.12 -12.28
C ASP A 55 -9.94 1.37 -11.35
N TYR A 56 -9.42 0.49 -10.48
CA TYR A 56 -10.20 -0.22 -9.49
C TYR A 56 -9.61 -0.15 -8.09
N VAL A 57 -10.52 -0.07 -7.12
CA VAL A 57 -10.28 -0.49 -5.74
C VAL A 57 -11.03 -1.80 -5.50
N VAL A 58 -10.30 -2.84 -5.15
CA VAL A 58 -10.86 -4.11 -4.75
C VAL A 58 -11.03 -4.07 -3.24
N THR A 59 -12.28 -4.17 -2.78
CA THR A 59 -12.62 -4.18 -1.36
C THR A 59 -13.17 -5.54 -0.96
N LYS A 60 -12.93 -5.96 0.28
CA LYS A 60 -13.54 -7.15 0.86
C LYS A 60 -14.43 -6.74 2.01
N LYS A 61 -15.67 -7.24 2.03
CA LYS A 61 -16.60 -6.99 3.13
C LYS A 61 -16.13 -7.73 4.38
N ARG A 62 -15.91 -6.99 5.47
CA ARG A 62 -15.70 -7.54 6.82
C ARG A 62 -16.70 -6.91 7.77
N LYS A 63 -17.56 -7.73 8.39
CA LYS A 63 -18.64 -7.26 9.26
C LYS A 63 -19.46 -6.16 8.56
N SER A 64 -19.39 -4.93 9.08
CA SER A 64 -20.14 -3.75 8.62
C SER A 64 -19.35 -2.87 7.64
N GLU A 65 -18.08 -3.18 7.36
CA GLU A 65 -17.16 -2.30 6.64
C GLU A 65 -16.59 -2.96 5.38
N ALA A 66 -16.35 -2.16 4.34
CA ALA A 66 -15.68 -2.59 3.12
C ALA A 66 -14.22 -2.12 3.18
N ILE A 67 -13.30 -3.08 3.29
CA ILE A 67 -11.87 -2.79 3.48
C ILE A 67 -11.16 -2.97 2.14
N PRO A 68 -10.40 -1.96 1.65
CA PRO A 68 -9.52 -2.13 0.50
C PRO A 68 -8.52 -3.28 0.73
N VAL A 69 -8.48 -4.24 -0.18
CA VAL A 69 -7.54 -5.37 -0.14
C VAL A 69 -6.51 -5.31 -1.27
N GLY A 70 -6.74 -4.48 -2.28
CA GLY A 70 -5.79 -4.20 -3.34
C GLY A 70 -6.35 -3.29 -4.41
N TYR A 71 -5.49 -2.89 -5.33
CA TYR A 71 -5.78 -1.94 -6.39
C TYR A 71 -5.50 -2.58 -7.76
N ILE A 72 -6.22 -2.14 -8.80
CA ILE A 72 -5.97 -2.61 -10.17
C ILE A 72 -5.88 -1.42 -11.09
N GLU A 73 -4.80 -1.34 -11.85
CA GLU A 73 -4.63 -0.45 -12.99
C GLU A 73 -4.85 -1.25 -14.28
N ALA A 74 -5.79 -0.80 -15.11
CA ALA A 74 -6.20 -1.49 -16.32
C ALA A 74 -5.93 -0.63 -17.56
N LYS A 75 -5.15 -1.16 -18.50
CA LYS A 75 -4.86 -0.52 -19.79
C LYS A 75 -5.67 -1.16 -20.91
N ASP A 76 -5.68 -0.50 -22.06
CA ASP A 76 -6.27 -1.04 -23.28
C ASP A 76 -5.79 -2.46 -23.59
N ILE A 77 -6.67 -3.27 -24.18
CA ILE A 77 -6.46 -4.71 -24.37
C ILE A 77 -5.23 -5.04 -25.24
N ASP A 78 -4.81 -4.14 -26.11
CA ASP A 78 -3.69 -4.27 -27.03
C ASP A 78 -2.39 -3.58 -26.54
N VAL A 79 -2.45 -2.89 -25.39
CA VAL A 79 -1.28 -2.22 -24.82
C VAL A 79 -0.25 -3.22 -24.32
N ASN A 80 1.01 -2.96 -24.64
CA ASN A 80 2.16 -3.67 -24.08
C ASN A 80 2.46 -3.16 -22.66
N LEU A 81 2.29 -4.04 -21.67
CA LEU A 81 2.49 -3.74 -20.25
C LEU A 81 3.95 -3.46 -19.86
N ASP A 82 4.95 -3.94 -20.62
CA ASP A 82 6.36 -3.64 -20.35
C ASP A 82 6.63 -2.13 -20.41
N LYS A 83 6.02 -1.44 -21.36
CA LYS A 83 6.15 0.03 -21.49
C LYS A 83 5.46 0.77 -20.37
N ILE A 84 4.45 0.15 -19.75
CA ILE A 84 3.66 0.76 -18.68
C ILE A 84 4.40 0.65 -17.35
N GLU A 85 5.18 -0.42 -17.14
CA GLU A 85 5.96 -0.63 -15.92
C GLU A 85 6.94 0.50 -15.62
N ASP A 86 7.54 1.08 -16.66
CA ASP A 86 8.54 2.15 -16.51
C ASP A 86 7.94 3.55 -16.33
N THR A 87 6.63 3.70 -16.46
CA THR A 87 5.95 4.99 -16.37
C THR A 87 6.01 5.58 -14.96
N GLU A 88 6.06 6.91 -14.85
CA GLU A 88 5.99 7.60 -13.56
C GLU A 88 4.70 7.29 -12.81
N GLN A 89 3.59 7.06 -13.54
CA GLN A 89 2.32 6.67 -12.96
C GLN A 89 2.45 5.34 -12.20
N LEU A 90 2.97 4.29 -12.85
CA LEU A 90 3.07 2.99 -12.20
C LEU A 90 4.12 2.98 -11.09
N LYS A 91 5.23 3.71 -11.24
CA LYS A 91 6.21 3.89 -10.15
C LYS A 91 5.55 4.49 -8.91
N ARG A 92 4.78 5.57 -9.09
CA ARG A 92 4.01 6.20 -8.00
C ARG A 92 2.97 5.26 -7.38
N TYR A 93 2.29 4.44 -8.18
CA TYR A 93 1.35 3.44 -7.67
C TYR A 93 2.04 2.31 -6.90
N ASN A 94 3.20 1.83 -7.36
CA ASN A 94 4.00 0.84 -6.66
C ASN A 94 4.54 1.36 -5.32
N GLU A 95 4.83 2.65 -5.21
CA GLU A 95 5.19 3.29 -3.94
C GLU A 95 3.98 3.45 -3.00
N GLY A 96 2.80 3.75 -3.56
CA GLY A 96 1.60 4.07 -2.78
C GLY A 96 0.75 2.86 -2.38
N PHE A 97 0.72 1.81 -3.20
CA PHE A 97 -0.14 0.65 -3.04
C PHE A 97 0.65 -0.60 -2.71
N ASP A 98 0.35 -1.20 -1.56
CA ASP A 98 1.07 -2.39 -1.11
C ASP A 98 0.69 -3.67 -1.88
N ASN A 99 -0.43 -3.66 -2.60
CA ASN A 99 -0.95 -4.80 -3.35
C ASN A 99 -1.66 -4.28 -4.61
N LEU A 100 -1.00 -4.41 -5.75
CA LEU A 100 -1.40 -3.82 -7.02
C LEU A 100 -1.40 -4.88 -8.12
N ILE A 101 -2.38 -4.81 -9.02
CA ILE A 101 -2.36 -5.53 -10.29
C ILE A 101 -2.28 -4.52 -11.42
N LEU A 102 -1.38 -4.75 -12.37
CA LEU A 102 -1.42 -4.11 -13.68
C LEU A 102 -1.97 -5.13 -14.69
N THR A 103 -2.93 -4.73 -15.52
CA THR A 103 -3.50 -5.62 -16.53
C THR A 103 -3.87 -4.89 -17.82
N ASN A 104 -3.78 -5.60 -18.94
CA ASN A 104 -4.43 -5.25 -20.21
C ASN A 104 -5.58 -6.23 -20.51
N TYR A 105 -6.24 -6.73 -19.46
CA TYR A 105 -7.31 -7.73 -19.47
C TYR A 105 -6.90 -9.16 -19.85
N ARG A 106 -5.78 -9.34 -20.57
CA ARG A 106 -5.27 -10.64 -21.03
C ARG A 106 -4.04 -11.09 -20.26
N GLU A 107 -3.19 -10.14 -19.88
CA GLU A 107 -2.03 -10.32 -19.03
C GLU A 107 -2.28 -9.64 -17.68
N PHE A 108 -1.86 -10.29 -16.60
CA PHE A 108 -1.96 -9.82 -15.24
C PHE A 108 -0.58 -9.83 -14.60
N ARG A 109 -0.16 -8.69 -14.07
CA ARG A 109 1.11 -8.53 -13.37
C ARG A 109 0.84 -8.11 -11.94
N PHE A 110 1.28 -8.93 -11.00
CA PHE A 110 1.03 -8.77 -9.58
C PHE A 110 2.23 -8.10 -8.92
N PHE A 111 1.99 -7.01 -8.24
CA PHE A 111 2.97 -6.27 -7.46
C PHE A 111 2.59 -6.34 -5.98
N LYS A 112 3.58 -6.59 -5.13
CA LYS A 112 3.45 -6.50 -3.68
C LYS A 112 4.58 -5.65 -3.13
N TYR A 113 4.23 -4.65 -2.33
CA TYR A 113 5.19 -3.72 -1.72
C TYR A 113 6.08 -3.01 -2.75
N GLY A 114 5.51 -2.70 -3.90
CA GLY A 114 6.21 -2.07 -5.03
C GLY A 114 7.10 -3.01 -5.85
N GLU A 115 7.23 -4.28 -5.46
CA GLU A 115 7.98 -5.28 -6.22
C GLU A 115 7.07 -6.18 -7.05
N LYS A 116 7.47 -6.45 -8.29
CA LYS A 116 6.78 -7.40 -9.17
C LYS A 116 7.00 -8.83 -8.65
N VAL A 117 5.91 -9.50 -8.32
CA VAL A 117 5.93 -10.87 -7.79
C VAL A 117 5.83 -11.88 -8.92
N ILE A 118 4.84 -11.71 -9.80
CA ILE A 118 4.56 -12.67 -10.88
C ILE A 118 3.74 -12.01 -11.99
N SER A 119 3.96 -12.48 -13.22
CA SER A 119 3.13 -12.17 -14.39
C SER A 119 2.48 -13.45 -14.92
N ILE A 120 1.27 -13.34 -15.43
CA ILE A 120 0.58 -14.43 -16.10
C ILE A 120 -0.25 -13.90 -17.28
N SER A 121 -0.20 -14.60 -18.42
CA SER A 121 -1.03 -14.30 -19.58
C SER A 121 -2.05 -15.40 -19.79
N ILE A 122 -3.33 -15.05 -19.81
CA ILE A 122 -4.45 -15.99 -19.99
C ILE A 122 -5.04 -15.93 -21.39
N ALA A 123 -4.57 -15.02 -22.25
CA ALA A 123 -5.00 -14.92 -23.64
C ALA A 123 -4.02 -14.13 -24.51
N GLU A 124 -4.05 -14.38 -25.81
CA GLU A 124 -3.31 -13.64 -26.84
C GLU A 124 -4.27 -13.04 -27.87
N ILE A 125 -3.86 -11.97 -28.55
CA ILE A 125 -4.58 -11.49 -29.72
C ILE A 125 -4.11 -12.33 -30.90
N ASP A 126 -5.04 -13.03 -31.56
CA ASP A 126 -4.76 -13.72 -32.81
C ASP A 126 -5.08 -12.79 -33.98
N ASP A 127 -4.02 -12.32 -34.65
CA ASP A 127 -4.06 -11.48 -35.85
C ASP A 127 -3.44 -12.17 -37.08
N PHE A 128 -2.99 -13.42 -36.95
CA PHE A 128 -2.25 -14.14 -38.00
C PHE A 128 -3.13 -14.99 -38.91
N HIS A 129 -4.19 -15.60 -38.38
CA HIS A 129 -4.94 -16.64 -39.11
C HIS A 129 -6.41 -16.32 -39.40
N ALA A 130 -6.99 -15.31 -38.76
CA ALA A 130 -8.40 -14.99 -38.89
C ALA A 130 -8.65 -13.79 -39.80
N GLN A 131 -9.70 -13.84 -40.62
CA GLN A 131 -10.20 -12.67 -41.37
C GLN A 131 -10.67 -11.52 -40.46
N LYS A 132 -10.70 -11.74 -39.14
CA LYS A 132 -11.10 -10.81 -38.08
C LYS A 132 -10.24 -11.06 -36.84
N LYS A 133 -9.66 -10.01 -36.25
CA LYS A 133 -8.89 -10.13 -34.99
C LYS A 133 -9.76 -10.75 -33.89
N SER A 134 -9.20 -11.67 -33.11
CA SER A 134 -9.90 -12.34 -32.00
C SER A 134 -9.00 -12.47 -30.77
N ILE A 135 -9.61 -12.72 -29.61
CA ILE A 135 -8.91 -13.05 -28.37
C ILE A 135 -8.87 -14.56 -28.21
N LYS A 136 -7.68 -15.14 -28.36
CA LYS A 136 -7.45 -16.57 -28.21
C LYS A 136 -7.08 -16.89 -26.77
N ALA A 137 -7.91 -17.70 -26.12
CA ALA A 137 -7.71 -18.14 -24.74
C ALA A 137 -6.44 -18.98 -24.58
N ASN A 138 -5.82 -18.90 -23.41
CA ASN A 138 -4.82 -19.83 -22.90
C ASN A 138 -5.35 -20.52 -21.63
N PRO A 139 -6.16 -21.58 -21.77
CA PRO A 139 -6.85 -22.22 -20.64
C PRO A 139 -5.92 -22.81 -19.57
N ASP A 140 -4.70 -23.19 -19.95
CA ASP A 140 -3.72 -23.78 -19.04
C ASP A 140 -3.36 -22.83 -17.88
N ASN A 141 -3.45 -21.52 -18.14
CA ASN A 141 -3.13 -20.48 -17.16
C ASN A 141 -4.33 -20.03 -16.30
N PHE A 142 -5.55 -20.51 -16.57
CA PHE A 142 -6.75 -20.07 -15.85
C PHE A 142 -6.70 -20.42 -14.36
N GLY A 143 -6.39 -21.68 -14.03
CA GLY A 143 -6.33 -22.12 -12.64
C GLY A 143 -5.27 -21.36 -11.83
N GLN A 144 -4.13 -21.05 -12.45
CA GLN A 144 -3.08 -20.26 -11.80
C GLN A 144 -3.50 -18.80 -11.61
N LEU A 145 -4.16 -18.16 -12.58
CA LEU A 145 -4.70 -16.82 -12.41
C LEU A 145 -5.72 -16.77 -11.27
N GLU A 146 -6.66 -17.72 -11.23
CA GLU A 146 -7.67 -17.78 -10.18
C GLU A 146 -7.03 -17.90 -8.79
N ALA A 147 -6.01 -18.75 -8.64
CA ALA A 147 -5.24 -18.87 -7.40
C ALA A 147 -4.49 -17.58 -7.03
N LEU A 148 -3.92 -16.87 -8.01
CA LEU A 148 -3.25 -15.58 -7.79
C LEU A 148 -4.22 -14.49 -7.36
N LEU A 149 -5.43 -14.44 -7.94
CA LEU A 149 -6.49 -13.50 -7.55
C LEU A 149 -7.03 -13.79 -6.15
N LEU A 150 -7.20 -15.06 -5.78
CA LEU A 150 -7.53 -15.46 -4.41
C LEU A 150 -6.45 -15.01 -3.41
N ASN A 151 -5.17 -15.21 -3.75
CA ASN A 151 -4.05 -14.72 -2.94
C ASN A 151 -3.99 -13.19 -2.85
N PHE A 152 -4.35 -12.50 -3.93
CA PHE A 152 -4.41 -11.05 -3.99
C PHE A 152 -5.44 -10.49 -3.01
N VAL A 153 -6.67 -11.02 -2.98
CA VAL A 153 -7.68 -10.56 -2.01
C VAL A 153 -7.49 -11.12 -0.59
N GLY A 154 -6.67 -12.16 -0.46
CA GLY A 154 -6.20 -12.70 0.82
C GLY A 154 -5.12 -11.85 1.49
N PHE A 155 -4.61 -10.81 0.84
CA PHE A 155 -3.47 -9.99 1.27
C PHE A 155 -3.57 -9.47 2.72
N MET A 156 -4.72 -8.93 3.11
CA MET A 156 -4.96 -8.42 4.47
C MET A 156 -5.16 -9.53 5.52
N GLY A 157 -5.33 -10.79 5.10
CA GLY A 157 -5.49 -11.95 5.98
C GLY A 157 -4.20 -12.72 6.22
N GLN A 158 -3.10 -12.36 5.56
CA GLN A 158 -1.82 -13.04 5.76
C GLN A 158 -1.11 -12.45 6.97
N THR A 159 -0.92 -13.26 8.01
CA THR A 159 -0.12 -12.86 9.16
C THR A 159 1.31 -12.59 8.71
N LEU A 160 1.80 -11.36 8.88
CA LEU A 160 3.20 -11.05 8.61
C LEU A 160 4.05 -11.72 9.68
N LYS A 161 4.79 -12.75 9.27
CA LYS A 161 5.70 -13.51 10.15
C LYS A 161 7.17 -13.15 9.92
N SER A 162 7.47 -12.44 8.84
CA SER A 162 8.85 -12.08 8.46
C SER A 162 9.23 -10.70 9.00
N PRO A 163 10.30 -10.60 9.82
CA PRO A 163 10.85 -9.31 10.24
C PRO A 163 11.25 -8.41 9.07
N LYS A 164 11.77 -8.99 7.98
CA LYS A 164 12.20 -8.26 6.79
C LYS A 164 11.01 -7.63 6.07
N GLU A 165 9.91 -8.37 5.92
CA GLU A 165 8.69 -7.86 5.28
C GLU A 165 8.04 -6.75 6.12
N LEU A 166 8.00 -6.91 7.45
CA LEU A 166 7.51 -5.87 8.34
C LEU A 166 8.36 -4.59 8.23
N ALA A 167 9.69 -4.71 8.29
CA ALA A 167 10.60 -3.59 8.16
C ALA A 167 10.46 -2.87 6.80
N GLN A 168 10.29 -3.62 5.71
CA GLN A 168 10.08 -3.05 4.38
C GLN A 168 8.78 -2.25 4.29
N LYS A 169 7.68 -2.79 4.84
CA LYS A 169 6.39 -2.07 4.90
C LYS A 169 6.50 -0.79 5.72
N MET A 170 7.13 -0.86 6.89
CA MET A 170 7.36 0.31 7.73
C MET A 170 8.14 1.40 6.98
N ALA A 171 9.21 1.00 6.27
CA ALA A 171 10.03 1.91 5.47
C ALA A 171 9.24 2.55 4.33
N ASN A 172 8.45 1.77 3.59
CA ASN A 172 7.60 2.30 2.50
C ASN A 172 6.59 3.32 3.03
N LYS A 173 5.86 2.99 4.10
CA LYS A 173 4.89 3.92 4.73
C LYS A 173 5.58 5.18 5.27
N ALA A 174 6.78 5.06 5.84
CA ALA A 174 7.56 6.22 6.26
C ALA A 174 7.97 7.10 5.07
N GLN A 175 8.41 6.54 3.94
CA GLN A 175 8.72 7.33 2.73
C GLN A 175 7.47 8.05 2.19
N MET A 176 6.32 7.39 2.19
CA MET A 176 5.06 8.01 1.78
C MET A 176 4.67 9.18 2.68
N MET A 177 4.72 9.00 4.01
CA MET A 177 4.47 10.06 4.98
C MET A 177 5.44 11.24 4.78
N ARG A 178 6.73 10.96 4.58
CA ARG A 178 7.75 11.98 4.29
C ARG A 178 7.37 12.80 3.06
N GLY A 179 6.96 12.16 1.96
CA GLY A 179 6.52 12.85 0.76
C GLY A 179 5.32 13.77 1.01
N VAL A 180 4.37 13.31 1.82
CA VAL A 180 3.23 14.12 2.25
C VAL A 180 3.64 15.32 3.10
N PHE A 181 4.44 15.11 4.16
CA PHE A 181 4.87 16.18 5.06
C PHE A 181 5.67 17.24 4.31
N LYS A 182 6.60 16.80 3.46
CA LYS A 182 7.40 17.71 2.64
C LYS A 182 6.48 18.56 1.75
N LYS A 183 5.53 17.95 1.04
CA LYS A 183 4.58 18.67 0.19
C LYS A 183 3.76 19.68 0.99
N ALA A 184 3.26 19.31 2.17
CA ALA A 184 2.45 20.19 3.01
C ALA A 184 3.24 21.37 3.60
N LEU A 185 4.55 21.22 3.79
CA LEU A 185 5.44 22.28 4.29
C LEU A 185 5.96 23.18 3.16
N ASP A 186 6.21 22.62 1.98
CA ASP A 186 6.72 23.36 0.81
C ASP A 186 5.60 24.06 0.00
N ASP A 187 4.33 23.86 0.36
CA ASP A 187 3.19 24.50 -0.30
C ASP A 187 3.24 26.02 -0.11
N LYS A 188 3.38 26.76 -1.22
CA LYS A 188 3.49 28.22 -1.21
C LYS A 188 2.16 28.93 -1.07
N GLU A 189 1.05 28.26 -1.42
CA GLU A 189 -0.29 28.85 -1.40
C GLU A 189 -1.01 28.53 -0.09
N SER A 190 -0.82 27.33 0.45
CA SER A 190 -1.45 26.88 1.69
C SER A 190 -0.54 25.97 2.52
N PRO A 191 0.54 26.50 3.12
CA PRO A 191 1.42 25.72 3.97
C PRO A 191 0.70 25.28 5.25
N SER A 192 0.95 24.04 5.67
CA SER A 192 0.42 23.53 6.94
C SER A 192 1.04 24.24 8.13
N GLN A 193 0.24 25.09 8.78
CA GLN A 193 0.68 25.83 9.97
C GLN A 193 1.02 24.88 11.13
N SER A 194 0.20 23.84 11.34
CA SER A 194 0.45 22.84 12.39
C SER A 194 1.78 22.12 12.17
N LEU A 195 2.09 21.69 10.95
CA LEU A 195 3.38 21.05 10.68
C LEU A 195 4.56 22.01 10.82
N ALA A 196 4.39 23.27 10.41
CA ALA A 196 5.44 24.28 10.57
C ALA A 196 5.74 24.55 12.07
N GLU A 197 4.73 24.53 12.93
CA GLU A 197 4.91 24.63 14.38
C GLU A 197 5.63 23.40 14.97
N GLN A 198 5.28 22.20 14.50
CA GLN A 198 5.99 20.97 14.89
C GLN A 198 7.44 20.97 14.42
N HIS A 199 7.71 21.46 13.20
CA HIS A 199 9.07 21.61 12.67
C HIS A 199 9.90 22.54 13.54
N LYS A 200 9.37 23.72 13.89
CA LYS A 200 10.04 24.65 14.82
C LYS A 200 10.27 24.03 16.19
N ALA A 201 9.29 23.31 16.73
CA ALA A 201 9.45 22.61 18.01
C ALA A 201 10.55 21.54 17.94
N PHE A 202 10.64 20.81 16.82
CA PHE A 202 11.70 19.83 16.57
C PHE A 202 13.08 20.48 16.47
N GLN A 203 13.19 21.63 15.80
CA GLN A 203 14.44 22.39 15.73
C GLN A 203 14.93 22.81 17.12
N GLN A 204 14.01 23.24 17.99
CA GLN A 204 14.35 23.65 19.35
C GLN A 204 14.76 22.49 20.27
N ILE A 205 14.21 21.29 20.04
CA ILE A 205 14.40 20.13 20.94
C ILE A 205 15.56 19.25 20.49
N LEU A 206 15.78 19.09 19.18
CA LEU A 206 16.62 18.04 18.62
C LEU A 206 17.78 18.56 17.76
N ILE A 207 17.50 19.27 16.67
CA ILE A 207 18.52 19.70 15.68
C ILE A 207 18.17 21.11 15.19
N HIS A 208 18.92 22.12 15.64
CA HIS A 208 18.62 23.53 15.41
C HIS A 208 18.49 23.90 13.92
N ASP A 209 19.40 23.39 13.08
CA ASP A 209 19.48 23.74 11.66
C ASP A 209 18.78 22.73 10.73
N MET A 210 17.79 22.01 11.25
CA MET A 210 17.05 20.99 10.47
C MET A 210 16.21 21.63 9.36
N ASP A 211 16.45 21.24 8.11
CA ASP A 211 15.63 21.68 6.98
C ASP A 211 14.30 20.92 6.88
N THR A 212 13.40 21.38 6.00
CA THR A 212 12.07 20.77 5.78
C THR A 212 12.15 19.30 5.36
N ALA A 213 13.12 18.94 4.52
CA ALA A 213 13.25 17.58 3.99
C ALA A 213 13.77 16.61 5.06
N GLN A 214 14.72 17.05 5.87
CA GLN A 214 15.24 16.35 7.03
C GLN A 214 14.15 16.19 8.10
N PHE A 215 13.38 17.24 8.37
CA PHE A 215 12.24 17.17 9.29
C PHE A 215 11.22 16.15 8.80
N ALA A 216 10.76 16.23 7.55
CA ALA A 216 9.77 15.31 7.01
C ALA A 216 10.23 13.84 7.10
N ASP A 217 11.51 13.55 6.87
CA ASP A 217 12.07 12.20 6.96
C ASP A 217 12.13 11.70 8.41
N VAL A 218 12.75 12.47 9.32
CA VAL A 218 12.87 12.09 10.74
C VAL A 218 11.48 11.97 11.38
N TYR A 219 10.56 12.88 11.06
CA TYR A 219 9.20 12.88 11.59
C TYR A 219 8.44 11.63 11.15
N ALA A 220 8.47 11.28 9.86
CA ALA A 220 7.83 10.08 9.33
C ALA A 220 8.39 8.79 9.93
N GLN A 221 9.73 8.68 10.04
CA GLN A 221 10.39 7.53 10.66
C GLN A 221 10.02 7.41 12.15
N THR A 222 9.93 8.55 12.86
CA THR A 222 9.56 8.56 14.29
C THR A 222 8.12 8.10 14.50
N ILE A 223 7.18 8.46 13.62
CA ILE A 223 5.80 7.95 13.66
C ILE A 223 5.79 6.43 13.44
N ALA A 224 6.47 5.93 12.41
CA ALA A 224 6.50 4.50 12.11
C ALA A 224 7.08 3.68 13.28
N TYR A 225 8.21 4.14 13.83
CA TYR A 225 8.85 3.49 14.98
C TYR A 225 8.04 3.61 16.27
N GLY A 226 7.39 4.75 16.50
CA GLY A 226 6.53 4.96 17.67
C GLY A 226 5.34 4.02 17.66
N LEU A 227 4.71 3.81 16.49
CA LEU A 227 3.60 2.85 16.34
C LEU A 227 4.06 1.41 16.56
N PHE A 228 5.23 1.04 16.03
CA PHE A 228 5.84 -0.27 16.31
C PHE A 228 6.09 -0.46 17.80
N THR A 229 6.64 0.55 18.46
CA THR A 229 6.94 0.52 19.91
C THR A 229 5.66 0.42 20.73
N ALA A 230 4.62 1.19 20.40
CA ALA A 230 3.33 1.09 21.05
C ALA A 230 2.76 -0.32 20.91
N ARG A 231 2.80 -0.88 19.71
CA ARG A 231 2.35 -2.24 19.43
C ARG A 231 3.11 -3.32 20.21
N LEU A 232 4.38 -3.11 20.54
CA LEU A 232 5.14 -4.02 21.41
C LEU A 232 4.59 -4.09 22.84
N HIS A 233 4.00 -3.01 23.31
CA HIS A 233 3.42 -2.89 24.64
C HIS A 233 1.91 -3.16 24.67
N ASP A 234 1.32 -3.42 23.51
CA ASP A 234 -0.09 -3.66 23.31
C ASP A 234 -0.51 -5.07 23.76
N THR A 235 -1.60 -5.14 24.53
CA THR A 235 -2.22 -6.39 24.97
C THR A 235 -3.49 -6.75 24.19
N THR A 236 -4.03 -5.80 23.43
CA THR A 236 -5.31 -5.82 22.71
C THR A 236 -5.04 -5.93 21.22
N LEU A 237 -4.69 -7.16 20.79
CA LEU A 237 -4.02 -7.32 19.50
C LEU A 237 -4.90 -7.04 18.27
N GLU A 238 -6.23 -7.10 18.41
CA GLU A 238 -7.18 -7.09 17.29
C GLU A 238 -7.64 -5.69 16.87
N ASP A 239 -7.51 -4.67 17.73
CA ASP A 239 -8.05 -3.32 17.53
C ASP A 239 -6.99 -2.20 17.52
N PHE A 240 -5.70 -2.55 17.56
CA PHE A 240 -4.58 -1.60 17.55
C PHE A 240 -4.74 -0.40 16.62
N SER A 241 -4.90 0.78 17.20
CA SER A 241 -5.13 2.02 16.45
C SER A 241 -4.13 3.11 16.84
N ARG A 242 -4.08 4.19 16.06
CA ARG A 242 -3.25 5.37 16.42
C ARG A 242 -3.64 6.00 17.77
N ASN A 243 -4.92 5.89 18.14
CA ASN A 243 -5.44 6.41 19.41
C ASN A 243 -4.91 5.57 20.57
N GLU A 244 -5.00 4.24 20.43
CA GLU A 244 -4.44 3.31 21.39
C GLU A 244 -2.91 3.43 21.46
N ALA A 245 -2.25 3.63 20.31
CA ALA A 245 -0.81 3.82 20.26
C ALA A 245 -0.37 5.00 21.14
N ARG A 246 -1.10 6.13 21.12
CA ARG A 246 -0.85 7.30 21.98
C ARG A 246 -0.85 6.93 23.47
N ASP A 247 -1.79 6.08 23.89
CA ASP A 247 -1.94 5.66 25.28
C ASP A 247 -0.85 4.68 25.72
N LEU A 248 -0.35 3.87 24.78
CA LEU A 248 0.73 2.90 24.98
C LEU A 248 2.13 3.52 24.97
N ILE A 249 2.31 4.74 24.46
CA ILE A 249 3.60 5.44 24.53
C ILE A 249 3.94 5.79 26.00
N PRO A 250 5.15 5.46 26.49
CA PRO A 250 5.56 5.77 27.87
C PRO A 250 5.47 7.25 28.21
N LYS A 251 4.84 7.57 29.36
CA LYS A 251 4.70 8.94 29.87
C LYS A 251 6.02 9.65 30.13
N SER A 252 7.11 8.90 30.32
CA SER A 252 8.46 9.41 30.56
C SER A 252 9.14 10.01 29.33
N ASN A 253 8.54 9.89 28.13
CA ASN A 253 9.02 10.54 26.92
C ASN A 253 8.02 11.61 26.43
N PRO A 254 8.08 12.85 26.97
CA PRO A 254 7.16 13.94 26.61
C PRO A 254 7.16 14.28 25.13
N PHE A 255 8.30 14.09 24.46
CA PHE A 255 8.45 14.36 23.03
C PHE A 255 7.64 13.38 22.17
N LEU A 256 7.83 12.07 22.37
CA LEU A 256 7.03 11.06 21.65
C LEU A 256 5.55 11.21 22.00
N ARG A 257 5.23 11.64 23.22
CA ARG A 257 3.85 11.88 23.63
C ARG A 257 3.21 13.02 22.84
N LYS A 258 3.89 14.16 22.74
CA LYS A 258 3.42 15.32 21.95
C LYS A 258 3.32 14.99 20.46
N LEU A 259 4.24 14.19 19.93
CA LEU A 259 4.15 13.67 18.56
C LEU A 259 2.88 12.83 18.37
N PHE A 260 2.62 11.87 19.26
CA PHE A 260 1.45 11.00 19.14
C PHE A 260 0.14 11.70 19.46
N ASP A 261 0.17 12.77 20.27
CA ASP A 261 -0.96 13.69 20.43
C ASP A 261 -1.35 14.33 19.09
N TYR A 262 -0.36 14.73 18.27
CA TYR A 262 -0.59 15.20 16.90
C TYR A 262 -1.10 14.08 15.98
N VAL A 263 -0.46 12.89 16.01
CA VAL A 263 -0.84 11.75 15.16
C VAL A 263 -2.26 11.25 15.42
N CYS A 264 -2.77 11.35 16.65
CA CYS A 264 -4.16 10.98 16.97
C CYS A 264 -5.14 12.17 16.90
N GLY A 265 -4.63 13.40 16.77
CA GLY A 265 -5.40 14.63 16.78
C GLY A 265 -6.16 14.91 15.48
N ALA A 266 -7.07 15.88 15.55
CA ALA A 266 -7.81 16.36 14.38
C ALA A 266 -6.92 17.12 13.38
N ASP A 267 -5.80 17.65 13.85
CA ASP A 267 -4.85 18.45 13.07
C ASP A 267 -3.88 17.60 12.24
N LEU A 268 -3.99 16.26 12.29
CA LEU A 268 -3.19 15.40 11.43
C LEU A 268 -3.57 15.64 9.97
N GLU A 269 -2.55 15.86 9.13
CA GLU A 269 -2.72 15.99 7.68
C GLU A 269 -3.60 14.86 7.11
N GLU A 270 -4.66 15.21 6.40
CA GLU A 270 -5.62 14.23 5.86
C GLU A 270 -4.93 13.19 4.97
N GLY A 271 -3.92 13.62 4.21
CA GLY A 271 -3.12 12.74 3.39
C GLY A 271 -2.13 11.84 4.13
N VAL A 272 -1.91 12.04 5.44
CA VAL A 272 -1.09 11.16 6.31
C VAL A 272 -1.97 10.22 7.11
N LYS A 273 -3.16 10.69 7.51
CA LYS A 273 -4.14 9.95 8.30
C LYS A 273 -4.35 8.51 7.82
N TRP A 274 -4.65 8.33 6.54
CA TRP A 274 -4.86 6.99 5.99
C TRP A 274 -3.56 6.15 5.93
N ILE A 275 -2.38 6.76 5.76
CA ILE A 275 -1.08 6.05 5.77
C ILE A 275 -0.81 5.48 7.17
N VAL A 276 -1.08 6.27 8.20
CA VAL A 276 -0.95 5.87 9.61
C VAL A 276 -1.95 4.76 9.93
N ASP A 277 -3.19 4.87 9.46
CA ASP A 277 -4.21 3.85 9.68
C ASP A 277 -3.86 2.52 8.98
N GLU A 278 -3.34 2.56 7.75
CA GLU A 278 -2.80 1.39 7.05
C GLU A 278 -1.58 0.79 7.76
N LEU A 279 -0.71 1.63 8.32
CA LEU A 279 0.43 1.14 9.09
C LEU A 279 -0.03 0.44 10.39
N CYS A 280 -1.11 0.91 11.03
CA CYS A 280 -1.74 0.19 12.14
C CYS A 280 -2.29 -1.18 11.70
N GLU A 281 -2.89 -1.27 10.50
CA GLU A 281 -3.32 -2.56 9.93
C GLU A 281 -2.14 -3.52 9.71
N VAL A 282 -1.02 -3.00 9.19
CA VAL A 282 0.20 -3.78 9.03
C VAL A 282 0.64 -4.38 10.38
N TYR A 283 0.57 -3.61 11.45
CA TYR A 283 0.91 -4.08 12.79
C TYR A 283 -0.12 -5.05 13.40
N ARG A 284 -1.41 -4.90 13.07
CA ARG A 284 -2.45 -5.88 13.41
C ARG A 284 -2.22 -7.21 12.71
N ALA A 285 -1.87 -7.16 11.43
CA ALA A 285 -1.57 -8.34 10.63
C ALA A 285 -0.23 -9.00 11.02
N ALA A 286 0.69 -8.31 11.71
CA ALA A 286 1.98 -8.86 12.08
C ALA A 286 1.93 -9.68 13.38
N ASP A 287 2.51 -10.89 13.36
CA ASP A 287 2.81 -11.65 14.58
C ASP A 287 4.12 -11.13 15.17
N ILE A 288 4.01 -10.01 15.88
CA ILE A 288 5.17 -9.30 16.43
C ILE A 288 5.90 -10.15 17.47
N LYS A 289 5.19 -11.03 18.19
CA LYS A 289 5.82 -11.97 19.13
C LYS A 289 6.69 -12.99 18.39
N ALA A 290 6.20 -13.58 17.30
CA ALA A 290 7.00 -14.49 16.47
C ALA A 290 8.18 -13.79 15.80
N ILE A 291 7.96 -12.57 15.28
CA ILE A 291 9.00 -11.73 14.67
C ILE A 291 10.12 -11.46 15.70
N LEU A 292 9.77 -11.05 16.93
CA LEU A 292 10.72 -10.81 18.01
C LEU A 292 11.43 -12.08 18.52
N ALA A 293 10.74 -13.21 18.56
CA ALA A 293 11.35 -14.49 18.94
C ALA A 293 12.50 -14.89 17.98
N GLY A 294 12.38 -14.53 16.69
CA GLY A 294 13.44 -14.69 15.70
C GLY A 294 14.65 -13.78 15.92
N PHE A 295 14.45 -12.56 16.41
CA PHE A 295 15.54 -11.60 16.69
C PHE A 295 16.47 -12.04 17.83
N GLY A 296 16.02 -12.92 18.73
CA GLY A 296 16.83 -13.43 19.84
C GLY A 296 17.99 -14.35 19.44
N LYS A 297 18.01 -14.86 18.21
CA LYS A 297 19.03 -15.83 17.74
C LYS A 297 20.17 -15.22 16.91
N GLN A 298 20.02 -13.99 16.39
CA GLN A 298 21.07 -13.27 15.68
C GLN A 298 21.01 -11.79 16.06
N SER A 299 21.84 -11.37 17.02
CA SER A 299 22.30 -9.98 17.31
C SER A 299 21.37 -8.77 17.05
N GLY A 300 20.05 -8.93 17.05
CA GLY A 300 19.07 -7.91 16.66
C GLY A 300 18.83 -6.81 17.69
N ARG A 301 19.22 -7.06 18.94
CA ARG A 301 19.20 -6.03 19.99
C ARG A 301 20.09 -4.84 19.65
N ASN A 302 21.16 -5.04 18.86
CA ASN A 302 22.08 -3.96 18.51
C ASN A 302 21.65 -3.11 17.31
N GLN A 303 20.85 -3.63 16.36
CA GLN A 303 20.47 -2.84 15.16
C GLN A 303 19.29 -1.90 15.43
N ILE A 304 18.28 -2.35 16.19
CA ILE A 304 17.18 -1.47 16.64
C ILE A 304 17.70 -0.49 17.70
N ALA A 305 18.61 -0.94 18.59
CA ALA A 305 19.31 -0.03 19.50
C ALA A 305 20.33 0.87 18.80
N GLN A 306 20.86 0.54 17.61
CA GLN A 306 21.70 1.45 16.81
C GLN A 306 20.86 2.52 16.11
N GLY A 307 19.67 2.17 15.60
CA GLY A 307 18.69 3.16 15.13
C GLY A 307 18.21 4.08 16.27
N ALA A 308 17.94 3.52 17.45
CA ALA A 308 17.60 4.29 18.65
C ALA A 308 18.80 5.07 19.24
N ARG A 309 20.03 4.55 19.17
CA ARG A 309 21.25 5.25 19.59
C ARG A 309 21.61 6.37 18.63
N GLY A 310 21.28 6.28 17.34
CA GLY A 310 21.40 7.41 16.41
C GLY A 310 20.57 8.62 16.83
N LEU A 311 19.39 8.37 17.42
CA LEU A 311 18.50 9.42 17.94
C LEU A 311 18.84 9.86 19.38
N VAL A 312 19.50 9.02 20.18
CA VAL A 312 19.90 9.34 21.58
C VAL A 312 21.33 9.89 21.69
N HIS A 313 22.23 9.62 20.75
CA HIS A 313 23.61 10.15 20.76
C HIS A 313 23.75 11.61 20.32
N ALA A 314 22.68 12.24 19.83
CA ALA A 314 22.63 13.71 19.67
C ALA A 314 22.69 14.49 21.01
N ARG A 315 22.85 13.79 22.15
CA ARG A 315 22.95 14.41 23.48
C ARG A 315 24.27 14.18 24.22
N THR A 316 25.30 13.56 23.63
CA THR A 316 26.53 13.26 24.40
C THR A 316 27.89 13.44 23.72
N ARG A 317 28.01 14.00 22.51
CA ARG A 317 29.33 14.44 22.01
C ARG A 317 29.23 15.67 21.12
N GLY A 318 29.89 16.75 21.55
CA GLY A 318 30.25 17.92 20.74
C GLY A 318 29.18 18.98 20.69
#